data_AF-A0A837RHN3-F1
#
_entry.id   AF-A0A837RHN3-F1
#
_cell.length_a   1.000
_cell.length_b   1.000
_cell.length_c   1.000
_cell.angle_alpha   90.00
_cell.angle_beta   90.00
_cell.angle_gamma   90.00
#
_symmetry.space_group_name_H-M   'P 1'
#
loop_
_entity.id
_entity.type
_entity.pdbx_description
1 polymer ?
#
loop_
_entity_poly.entity_id
_entity_poly.type
_entity_poly.pdbx_seq_one_letter_code
_entity_poly.pdbx_strand_id
1 'polypeptide(L)'
;MFSLIDLAKPQVVLAENYNEIVGEAPVGLDISSYFDVGNFKLAQNEKATDYPFQTNSSSIFTSKTDQQHSGRVLNLAKSGESVYSAADSTNSTKLPEVGAAWSKIDDDSANFIDINKKQTVSVWMYFGSGEGQIADNGEGMSLVLQNDPRGSGAMGAGYQGMGALGYDNARYKENRLLFLGSPFGSWTADSGSSPLINSESEIAKTAVANSISLRF
;
A
#
# COMPACT_ATOMS: atom_id res chain seq x y z
N MET A 1 13.81 36.60 9.15
CA MET A 1 14.71 36.21 8.05
C MET A 1 14.29 34.81 7.62
N PHE A 2 13.51 34.71 6.54
CA PHE A 2 13.06 33.42 6.02
C PHE A 2 14.18 32.87 5.13
N SER A 3 14.81 31.78 5.56
CA SER A 3 15.67 30.98 4.69
C SER A 3 14.77 30.20 3.75
N LEU A 4 14.86 30.44 2.44
CA LEU A 4 14.31 29.50 1.47
C LEU A 4 15.02 28.17 1.71
N ILE A 5 14.25 27.14 2.08
CA ILE A 5 14.68 25.76 1.89
C ILE A 5 14.91 25.65 0.38
N ASP A 6 16.15 25.40 -0.01
CA ASP A 6 16.49 25.04 -1.38
C ASP A 6 15.65 23.82 -1.73
N LEU A 7 14.61 24.02 -2.54
CA LEU A 7 13.72 22.94 -2.97
C LEU A 7 14.58 21.99 -3.79
N ALA A 8 14.96 20.86 -3.18
CA ALA A 8 15.68 19.81 -3.86
C ALA A 8 14.91 19.48 -5.15
N LYS A 9 15.53 19.77 -6.29
CA LYS A 9 14.96 19.43 -7.59
C LYS A 9 14.79 17.91 -7.63
N PRO A 10 13.69 17.39 -8.20
CA PRO A 10 13.55 15.94 -8.38
C PRO A 10 14.81 15.42 -9.12
N GLN A 11 15.41 14.37 -8.55
CA GLN A 11 16.61 13.75 -9.10
C GLN A 11 16.23 12.49 -9.87
N VAL A 12 16.85 12.29 -11.03
CA VAL A 12 16.79 11.02 -11.75
C VAL A 12 17.82 10.09 -11.13
N VAL A 13 17.37 8.93 -10.66
CA VAL A 13 18.24 7.86 -10.16
C VAL A 13 18.39 6.85 -11.29
N LEU A 14 19.61 6.62 -11.75
CA LEU A 14 19.92 5.59 -12.74
C LEU A 14 20.32 4.33 -11.99
N ALA A 15 19.45 3.32 -11.98
CA ALA A 15 19.69 2.06 -11.30
C ALA A 15 19.02 0.91 -12.07
N GLU A 16 19.70 -0.23 -12.16
CA GLU A 16 19.20 -1.43 -12.85
C GLU A 16 18.50 -2.39 -11.89
N ASN A 17 18.75 -2.25 -10.58
CA ASN A 17 18.15 -3.10 -9.55
C ASN A 17 17.92 -2.36 -8.23
N TYR A 18 17.14 -3.01 -7.36
CA TYR A 18 16.76 -2.48 -6.05
C TYR A 18 17.96 -2.11 -5.16
N ASN A 19 19.05 -2.89 -5.17
CA ASN A 19 20.20 -2.60 -4.31
C ASN A 19 20.96 -1.35 -4.77
N GLU A 20 21.00 -1.09 -6.07
CA GLU A 20 21.55 0.16 -6.62
C GLU A 20 20.69 1.36 -6.21
N ILE A 21 19.37 1.24 -6.27
CA ILE A 21 18.45 2.30 -5.80
C ILE A 21 18.69 2.60 -4.31
N VAL A 22 18.85 1.56 -3.49
CA VAL A 22 19.17 1.71 -2.06
C VAL A 22 20.51 2.40 -1.86
N GLY A 23 21.52 2.10 -2.69
CA GLY A 23 22.84 2.72 -2.62
C GLY A 23 22.85 4.21 -2.94
N GLU A 24 21.85 4.70 -3.69
CA GLU A 24 21.68 6.12 -4.02
C GLU A 24 20.85 6.89 -2.98
N ALA A 25 20.22 6.18 -2.02
CA ALA A 25 19.48 6.82 -0.95
C ALA A 25 20.44 7.58 0.00
N PRO A 26 20.08 8.79 0.46
CA PRO A 26 20.89 9.48 1.46
C PRO A 26 20.87 8.69 2.78
N VAL A 27 21.95 8.82 3.57
CA VAL A 27 22.02 8.23 4.91
C VAL A 27 21.02 8.91 5.84
N GLY A 28 19.86 8.28 5.97
CA GLY A 28 18.74 8.77 6.76
C GLY A 28 18.73 8.29 8.20
N LEU A 29 17.62 8.55 8.87
CA LEU A 29 17.28 7.98 10.18
C LEU A 29 17.29 6.44 10.11
N ASP A 30 17.71 5.79 11.20
CA ASP A 30 17.50 4.35 11.37
C ASP A 30 16.01 4.05 11.60
N ILE A 31 15.27 3.89 10.50
CA ILE A 31 13.83 3.61 10.49
C ILE A 31 13.49 2.42 11.39
N SER A 32 14.34 1.38 11.41
CA SER A 32 14.11 0.17 12.21
C SER A 32 14.02 0.42 13.72
N SER A 33 14.68 1.48 14.21
CA SER A 33 14.61 1.89 15.62
C SER A 33 13.31 2.60 15.97
N TYR A 34 12.62 3.21 14.99
CA TYR A 34 11.51 4.14 15.22
C TYR A 34 10.16 3.68 14.67
N PHE A 35 10.17 2.75 13.71
CA PHE A 35 8.98 2.25 13.03
C PHE A 35 8.88 0.73 13.12
N ASP A 36 7.65 0.25 13.22
CA ASP A 36 7.29 -1.15 13.14
C ASP A 36 6.62 -1.43 11.78
N VAL A 37 7.07 -2.50 11.14
CA VAL A 37 6.43 -3.09 9.97
C VAL A 37 5.57 -4.21 10.51
N GLY A 38 4.42 -3.84 11.06
CA GLY A 38 3.51 -4.76 11.73
C GLY A 38 2.79 -5.70 10.77
N ASN A 39 2.22 -6.76 11.30
CA ASN A 39 1.29 -7.61 10.55
C ASN A 39 -0.09 -6.96 10.50
N PHE A 40 -0.72 -6.98 9.32
CA PHE A 40 -2.06 -6.45 9.16
C PHE A 40 -3.04 -7.11 10.14
N LYS A 41 -3.87 -6.28 10.77
CA LYS A 41 -4.97 -6.69 11.64
C LYS A 41 -6.25 -6.13 11.08
N LEU A 42 -7.26 -6.98 10.92
CA LEU A 42 -8.63 -6.52 10.77
C LEU A 42 -9.12 -5.96 12.11
N ALA A 43 -9.98 -4.94 12.08
CA ALA A 43 -10.61 -4.46 13.32
C ALA A 43 -11.59 -5.51 13.86
N GLN A 44 -11.89 -5.44 15.16
CA GLN A 44 -12.76 -6.45 15.80
C GLN A 44 -14.16 -6.50 15.12
N ASN A 45 -14.61 -7.70 14.78
CA ASN A 45 -15.88 -8.04 14.09
C ASN A 45 -15.91 -7.88 12.56
N GLU A 46 -14.76 -7.75 11.92
CA GLU A 46 -14.65 -7.77 10.45
C GLU A 46 -14.52 -9.20 9.93
N LYS A 47 -15.38 -9.59 8.99
CA LYS A 47 -15.22 -10.84 8.24
C LYS A 47 -14.49 -10.55 6.93
N ALA A 48 -13.30 -11.14 6.79
CA ALA A 48 -12.37 -10.98 5.69
C ALA A 48 -12.77 -11.67 4.37
N THR A 49 -13.99 -12.20 4.25
CA THR A 49 -14.29 -13.18 3.19
C THR A 49 -14.17 -12.61 1.77
N ASP A 50 -14.13 -11.28 1.62
CA ASP A 50 -13.94 -10.59 0.34
C ASP A 50 -12.86 -9.49 0.36
N TYR A 51 -12.06 -9.35 1.42
CA TYR A 51 -11.03 -8.30 1.51
C TYR A 51 -9.68 -8.81 1.00
N PRO A 52 -9.12 -8.30 -0.11
CA PRO A 52 -7.93 -8.89 -0.72
C PRO A 52 -6.61 -8.43 -0.10
N PHE A 53 -6.60 -7.33 0.65
CA PHE A 53 -5.37 -6.70 1.18
C PHE A 53 -5.00 -7.20 2.58
N GLN A 54 -4.75 -8.49 2.71
CA GLN A 54 -4.57 -9.14 4.02
C GLN A 54 -3.12 -9.17 4.52
N THR A 55 -2.17 -8.78 3.67
CA THR A 55 -0.74 -8.89 3.94
C THR A 55 -0.10 -7.52 3.80
N ASN A 56 0.66 -7.12 4.81
CA ASN A 56 1.53 -5.95 4.72
C ASN A 56 2.76 -6.32 3.88
N SER A 57 2.91 -5.74 2.70
CA SER A 57 4.04 -6.01 1.80
C SER A 57 5.29 -5.21 2.12
N SER A 58 5.23 -4.32 3.12
CA SER A 58 6.38 -3.47 3.44
C SER A 58 7.50 -4.25 4.13
N SER A 59 8.71 -3.72 4.04
CA SER A 59 9.91 -4.29 4.65
C SER A 59 10.97 -3.20 4.84
N ILE A 60 11.81 -3.37 5.85
CA ILE A 60 12.97 -2.52 6.06
C ILE A 60 14.18 -3.21 5.44
N PHE A 61 14.94 -2.48 4.62
CA PHE A 61 16.16 -2.99 4.01
C PHE A 61 17.16 -3.41 5.09
N THR A 62 17.71 -4.61 4.94
CA THR A 62 18.78 -5.12 5.81
C THR A 62 19.88 -5.72 4.96
N SER A 63 21.13 -5.44 5.32
CA SER A 63 22.28 -5.97 4.60
C SER A 63 23.44 -6.21 5.56
N LYS A 64 24.21 -7.28 5.32
CA LYS A 64 25.47 -7.54 6.04
C LYS A 64 26.64 -6.76 5.45
N THR A 65 26.57 -6.38 4.18
CA THR A 65 27.65 -5.70 3.47
C THR A 65 27.42 -4.20 3.35
N ASP A 66 26.16 -3.76 3.30
CA ASP A 66 25.77 -2.35 3.30
C ASP A 66 25.22 -1.95 4.68
N GLN A 67 26.14 -1.70 5.61
CA GLN A 67 25.79 -1.18 6.94
C GLN A 67 25.34 0.29 6.90
N GLN A 68 25.59 1.00 5.80
CA GLN A 68 25.25 2.41 5.66
C GLN A 68 23.74 2.60 5.47
N HIS A 69 23.06 1.68 4.77
CA HIS A 69 21.62 1.76 4.51
C HIS A 69 20.80 0.69 5.26
N SER A 70 21.43 -0.34 5.82
CA SER A 70 20.75 -1.35 6.64
C SER A 70 19.98 -0.70 7.80
N GLY A 71 18.68 -0.98 7.89
CA GLY A 71 17.76 -0.39 8.88
C GLY A 71 17.16 0.98 8.49
N ARG A 72 17.66 1.63 7.44
CA ARG A 72 17.38 3.05 7.12
C ARG A 72 16.52 3.28 5.90
N VAL A 73 16.28 2.26 5.08
CA VAL A 73 15.43 2.35 3.89
C VAL A 73 14.20 1.48 4.08
N LEU A 74 13.03 2.11 3.94
CA LEU A 74 11.73 1.43 3.98
C LEU A 74 11.27 1.16 2.54
N ASN A 75 11.01 -0.11 2.25
CA ASN A 75 10.30 -0.52 1.06
C ASN A 75 8.82 -0.70 1.42
N LEU A 76 7.93 0.13 0.88
CA LEU A 76 6.49 0.08 1.20
C LEU A 76 5.75 -1.03 0.45
N ALA A 77 6.15 -1.30 -0.78
CA ALA A 77 5.56 -2.37 -1.58
C ALA A 77 6.69 -3.11 -2.31
N LYS A 78 6.84 -4.40 -2.02
CA LYS A 78 7.66 -5.29 -2.83
C LYS A 78 7.06 -5.27 -4.25
N SER A 79 7.87 -5.31 -5.30
CA SER A 79 7.35 -5.40 -6.67
C SER A 79 6.69 -6.76 -6.91
N GLY A 80 5.37 -6.77 -7.08
CA GLY A 80 4.51 -7.79 -7.67
C GLY A 80 5.07 -9.20 -7.66
N GLU A 81 5.06 -9.89 -6.52
CA GLU A 81 5.30 -11.32 -6.52
C GLU A 81 4.18 -11.99 -7.31
N SER A 82 4.53 -12.54 -8.48
CA SER A 82 3.58 -13.23 -9.35
C SER A 82 3.17 -14.53 -8.68
N VAL A 83 1.92 -14.62 -8.21
CA VAL A 83 1.37 -15.88 -7.74
C VAL A 83 0.74 -16.58 -8.93
N TYR A 84 1.34 -17.70 -9.32
CA TYR A 84 0.75 -18.62 -10.28
C TYR A 84 -0.39 -19.36 -9.59
N SER A 85 -1.56 -19.41 -10.23
CA SER A 85 -2.60 -20.29 -9.72
C SER A 85 -2.15 -21.74 -9.93
N ALA A 86 -2.41 -22.62 -8.96
CA ALA A 86 -2.10 -24.04 -9.10
C ALA A 86 -2.85 -24.71 -10.29
N ALA A 87 -3.88 -24.05 -10.83
CA ALA A 87 -4.69 -24.52 -11.95
C ALA A 87 -4.23 -23.98 -13.31
N ASP A 88 -3.39 -22.94 -13.33
CA ASP A 88 -2.90 -22.28 -14.55
C ASP A 88 -1.52 -21.68 -14.27
N SER A 89 -0.47 -22.43 -14.63
CA SER A 89 0.93 -22.01 -14.51
C SER A 89 1.37 -21.03 -15.62
N THR A 90 0.46 -20.69 -16.55
CA THR A 90 0.75 -19.77 -17.66
C THR A 90 0.21 -18.36 -17.43
N ASN A 91 -0.75 -18.20 -16.51
CA ASN A 91 -1.22 -16.88 -16.03
C ASN A 91 -0.75 -16.63 -14.60
N SER A 92 0.11 -15.64 -14.42
CA SER A 92 0.38 -15.06 -13.10
C SER A 92 -0.72 -14.07 -12.74
N THR A 93 -1.33 -14.26 -11.57
CA THR A 93 -2.10 -13.20 -10.92
C THR A 93 -1.18 -12.46 -9.97
N LYS A 94 -0.89 -11.18 -10.26
CA LYS A 94 -0.25 -10.31 -9.27
C LYS A 94 -1.23 -10.15 -8.11
N LEU A 95 -0.79 -10.47 -6.88
CA LEU A 95 -1.59 -10.13 -5.71
C LEU A 95 -1.59 -8.61 -5.54
N PRO A 96 -2.70 -8.01 -5.07
CA PRO A 96 -2.68 -6.62 -4.68
C PRO A 96 -1.69 -6.42 -3.53
N GLU A 97 -0.73 -5.53 -3.72
CA GLU A 97 0.26 -5.19 -2.71
C GLU A 97 -0.07 -3.84 -2.08
N VAL A 98 0.03 -3.80 -0.76
CA VAL A 98 -0.07 -2.60 0.04
C VAL A 98 0.80 -2.81 1.26
N GLY A 99 1.54 -1.79 1.65
CA GLY A 99 2.31 -1.86 2.87
C GLY A 99 2.32 -0.55 3.62
N ALA A 100 2.54 -0.69 4.92
CA ALA A 100 2.53 0.39 5.87
C ALA A 100 3.59 0.12 6.95
N ALA A 101 4.24 1.19 7.41
CA ALA A 101 5.06 1.17 8.59
C ALA A 101 4.56 2.25 9.55
N TRP A 102 4.49 1.92 10.83
CA TRP A 102 3.93 2.81 11.85
C TRP A 102 4.95 3.11 12.92
N SER A 103 4.91 4.32 13.46
CA SER A 103 5.80 4.70 14.54
C SER A 103 5.61 3.78 15.76
N LYS A 104 6.71 3.38 16.38
CA LYS A 104 6.70 2.62 17.63
C LYS A 104 6.24 3.53 18.76
N ILE A 105 5.01 3.32 19.23
CA ILE A 105 4.41 4.07 20.33
C ILE A 105 4.41 3.28 21.65
N ASP A 106 4.65 1.97 21.58
CA ASP A 106 4.42 1.03 22.68
C ASP A 106 5.63 0.83 23.64
N ASP A 107 6.71 1.60 23.48
CA ASP A 107 7.94 1.52 24.29
C ASP A 107 8.33 2.90 24.88
N ASP A 108 9.42 2.95 25.67
CA ASP A 108 10.11 4.17 26.14
C ASP A 108 10.54 5.13 24.99
N SER A 109 10.40 4.71 23.74
CA SER A 109 10.75 5.47 22.53
C SER A 109 9.74 6.56 22.18
N ALA A 110 8.48 6.45 22.62
CA ALA A 110 7.40 7.42 22.44
C ALA A 110 7.46 8.18 21.09
N ASN A 111 7.58 7.44 19.98
CA ASN A 111 7.73 8.05 18.65
C ASN A 111 6.35 8.50 18.14
N PHE A 112 5.86 9.62 18.66
CA PHE A 112 4.59 10.21 18.24
C PHE A 112 4.80 11.65 17.74
N ILE A 113 3.90 12.09 16.86
CA ILE A 113 3.85 13.46 16.39
C ILE A 113 2.96 14.26 17.34
N ASP A 114 3.55 15.15 18.15
CA ASP A 114 2.77 16.14 18.90
C ASP A 114 2.27 17.22 17.95
N ILE A 115 0.98 17.16 17.62
CA ILE A 115 0.29 18.11 16.73
C ILE A 115 0.18 19.53 17.31
N ASN A 116 0.49 19.72 18.60
CA ASN A 116 0.54 21.05 19.23
C ASN A 116 1.91 21.72 19.06
N LYS A 117 2.87 21.04 18.42
CA LYS A 117 4.19 21.58 18.11
C LYS A 117 4.36 21.69 16.61
N LYS A 118 5.19 22.65 16.19
CA LYS A 118 5.66 22.70 14.81
C LYS A 118 6.58 21.52 14.57
N GLN A 119 6.33 20.77 13.50
CA GLN A 119 7.08 19.60 13.09
C GLN A 119 7.54 19.81 11.65
N THR A 120 8.75 19.36 11.35
CA THR A 120 9.28 19.36 9.98
C THR A 120 9.66 17.92 9.63
N VAL A 121 9.06 17.40 8.57
CA VAL A 121 9.39 16.07 8.03
C VAL A 121 10.20 16.28 6.76
N SER A 122 11.35 15.61 6.66
CA SER A 122 12.16 15.56 5.45
C SER A 122 12.36 14.09 5.08
N VAL A 123 11.94 13.74 3.87
CA VAL A 123 11.99 12.36 3.37
C VAL A 123 12.63 12.34 2.00
N TRP A 124 13.40 11.29 1.76
CA TRP A 124 13.77 10.89 0.41
C TRP A 124 12.78 9.81 -0.03
N MET A 125 12.27 9.92 -1.24
CA MET A 125 11.23 9.04 -1.77
C MET A 125 11.62 8.59 -3.18
N TYR A 126 11.44 7.31 -3.44
CA TYR A 126 11.61 6.71 -4.77
C TYR A 126 10.26 6.17 -5.24
N PHE A 127 9.78 6.64 -6.39
CA PHE A 127 8.44 6.35 -6.92
C PHE A 127 8.42 5.23 -7.98
N GLY A 128 9.51 4.49 -8.13
CA GLY A 128 9.65 3.50 -9.21
C GLY A 128 10.33 4.06 -10.45
N SER A 129 10.52 3.21 -11.47
CA SER A 129 11.24 3.56 -12.69
C SER A 129 10.44 4.47 -13.63
N GLY A 130 9.11 4.49 -13.51
CA GLY A 130 8.23 5.17 -14.47
C GLY A 130 8.20 4.50 -15.85
N GLU A 131 8.90 3.37 -16.01
CA GLU A 131 8.92 2.56 -17.23
C GLU A 131 7.86 1.45 -17.14
N GLY A 132 7.38 0.96 -18.28
CA GLY A 132 6.33 -0.07 -18.33
C GLY A 132 4.92 0.50 -18.53
N GLN A 133 3.88 -0.30 -18.25
CA GLN A 133 2.50 0.18 -18.38
C GLN A 133 2.19 1.17 -17.26
N ILE A 134 1.27 2.12 -17.50
CA ILE A 134 0.81 3.05 -16.44
C ILE A 134 0.26 2.28 -15.24
N ALA A 135 -0.37 1.13 -15.50
CA ALA A 135 -0.87 0.22 -14.46
C ALA A 135 0.24 -0.43 -13.60
N ASP A 136 1.50 -0.42 -14.05
CA ASP A 136 2.65 -0.89 -13.29
C ASP A 136 3.31 0.24 -12.45
N ASN A 137 2.93 1.50 -12.67
CA ASN A 137 3.55 2.70 -12.09
C ASN A 137 2.61 3.45 -11.12
N GLY A 138 1.82 2.71 -10.35
CA GLY A 138 0.83 3.24 -9.41
C GLY A 138 0.60 2.29 -8.23
N GLU A 139 -0.10 2.70 -7.18
CA GLU A 139 -1.12 3.77 -7.15
C GLU A 139 -0.74 5.01 -6.32
N GLY A 140 0.43 4.97 -5.67
CA GLY A 140 1.01 6.10 -4.94
C GLY A 140 1.28 5.78 -3.47
N MET A 141 1.48 6.84 -2.67
CA MET A 141 1.82 6.72 -1.24
C MET A 141 1.00 7.68 -0.38
N SER A 142 0.68 7.23 0.83
CA SER A 142 0.05 8.06 1.85
C SER A 142 1.00 8.33 3.01
N LEU A 143 1.12 9.59 3.42
CA LEU A 143 1.57 9.94 4.77
C LEU A 143 0.33 10.01 5.67
N VAL A 144 0.32 9.21 6.73
CA VAL A 144 -0.86 9.07 7.59
C VAL A 144 -0.51 9.40 9.04
N LEU A 145 -1.31 10.27 9.65
CA LEU A 145 -1.37 10.46 11.10
C LEU A 145 -2.56 9.65 11.59
N GLN A 146 -2.35 8.71 12.51
CA GLN A 146 -3.42 7.82 12.98
C GLN A 146 -3.36 7.58 14.49
N ASN A 147 -4.52 7.25 15.04
CA ASN A 147 -4.69 6.72 16.39
C ASN A 147 -5.70 5.55 16.36
N ASP A 148 -5.42 4.61 15.47
CA ASP A 148 -6.17 3.39 15.22
C ASP A 148 -5.89 2.37 16.34
N PRO A 149 -6.92 1.74 16.91
CA PRO A 149 -6.75 0.74 17.98
C PRO A 149 -5.96 -0.51 17.55
N ARG A 150 -5.75 -0.73 16.24
CA ARG A 150 -4.90 -1.81 15.71
C ARG A 150 -3.41 -1.53 15.87
N GLY A 151 -3.01 -0.30 16.20
CA GLY A 151 -1.61 0.10 16.38
C GLY A 151 -0.81 -0.11 15.11
N SER A 152 0.35 -0.78 15.20
CA SER A 152 1.19 -1.11 14.05
C SER A 152 0.57 -2.11 13.06
N GLY A 153 -0.59 -2.70 13.39
CA GLY A 153 -1.35 -3.55 12.47
C GLY A 153 -2.39 -2.82 11.62
N ALA A 154 -2.55 -1.51 11.78
CA ALA A 154 -3.51 -0.73 11.01
C ALA A 154 -3.12 -0.68 9.52
N MET A 155 -4.08 -0.93 8.63
CA MET A 155 -3.87 -0.78 7.18
C MET A 155 -5.23 -0.60 6.51
N GLY A 156 -5.27 0.28 5.52
CA GLY A 156 -6.39 0.46 4.62
C GLY A 156 -6.29 -0.42 3.38
N ALA A 157 -7.24 -0.24 2.47
CA ALA A 157 -7.22 -0.87 1.15
C ALA A 157 -6.03 -0.38 0.32
N GLY A 158 -5.48 -1.27 -0.50
CA GLY A 158 -4.51 -0.89 -1.55
C GLY A 158 -5.19 -0.21 -2.74
N TYR A 159 -4.48 -0.18 -3.88
CA TYR A 159 -4.87 0.60 -5.06
C TYR A 159 -5.18 2.07 -4.71
N GLN A 160 -6.27 2.62 -5.23
CA GLN A 160 -6.76 3.97 -4.96
C GLN A 160 -7.02 4.27 -3.47
N GLY A 161 -7.13 3.22 -2.64
CA GLY A 161 -7.22 3.36 -1.19
C GLY A 161 -5.89 3.75 -0.52
N MET A 162 -4.77 3.54 -1.22
CA MET A 162 -3.41 3.96 -0.85
C MET A 162 -3.01 3.61 0.59
N GLY A 163 -3.47 2.45 1.09
CA GLY A 163 -3.18 1.93 2.42
C GLY A 163 -3.84 2.69 3.57
N ALA A 164 -4.72 3.65 3.31
CA ALA A 164 -5.36 4.48 4.32
C ALA A 164 -6.89 4.43 4.28
N LEU A 165 -7.49 4.35 3.09
CA LEU A 165 -8.94 4.40 2.92
C LEU A 165 -9.58 3.00 3.01
N GLY A 166 -10.90 2.99 3.15
CA GLY A 166 -11.69 1.77 3.17
C GLY A 166 -11.82 1.12 1.80
N TYR A 167 -12.03 -0.18 1.79
CA TYR A 167 -12.28 -0.99 0.62
C TYR A 167 -13.70 -0.84 0.13
N ASP A 168 -13.83 -0.25 -1.04
CA ASP A 168 -15.06 -0.26 -1.82
C ASP A 168 -14.98 -1.38 -2.87
N ASN A 169 -15.86 -2.37 -2.73
CA ASN A 169 -16.00 -3.50 -3.65
C ASN A 169 -17.30 -3.39 -4.44
N ALA A 170 -17.77 -2.16 -4.68
CA ALA A 170 -18.92 -1.94 -5.51
C ALA A 170 -18.68 -2.51 -6.91
N ARG A 171 -19.55 -3.42 -7.34
CA ARG A 171 -19.42 -4.12 -8.63
C ARG A 171 -20.77 -4.44 -9.23
N TYR A 172 -20.85 -4.41 -10.55
CA TYR A 172 -21.99 -4.99 -11.25
C TYR A 172 -21.94 -6.51 -11.11
N LYS A 173 -23.08 -7.11 -10.79
CA LYS A 173 -23.22 -8.57 -10.83
C LYS A 173 -23.46 -8.98 -12.28
N GLU A 174 -22.45 -9.57 -12.91
CA GLU A 174 -22.62 -10.21 -14.22
C GLU A 174 -23.44 -11.50 -14.07
N ASN A 175 -24.65 -11.53 -14.61
CA ASN A 175 -25.38 -12.79 -14.80
C ASN A 175 -25.02 -13.37 -16.17
N ARG A 176 -23.95 -14.17 -16.24
CA ARG A 176 -23.62 -14.90 -17.47
C ARG A 176 -24.55 -16.11 -17.64
N LEU A 177 -25.68 -15.89 -18.32
CA LEU A 177 -26.53 -16.98 -18.80
C LEU A 177 -25.84 -17.66 -19.99
N LEU A 178 -25.17 -18.78 -19.73
CA LEU A 178 -24.66 -19.69 -20.77
C LEU A 178 -25.83 -20.44 -21.41
N PHE A 179 -26.35 -19.95 -22.54
CA PHE A 179 -27.26 -20.73 -23.38
C PHE A 179 -26.47 -21.80 -24.16
N LEU A 180 -26.29 -22.97 -23.55
CA LEU A 180 -25.82 -24.16 -24.24
C LEU A 180 -26.95 -24.70 -25.13
N GLY A 181 -26.95 -24.37 -26.43
CA GLY A 181 -27.76 -25.12 -27.41
C GLY A 181 -28.32 -24.45 -28.65
N SER A 182 -27.88 -23.25 -29.08
CA SER A 182 -28.37 -22.68 -30.36
C SER A 182 -27.36 -22.84 -31.51
N PRO A 183 -27.76 -23.35 -32.70
CA PRO A 183 -26.87 -23.52 -33.86
C PRO A 183 -26.56 -22.21 -34.62
N PHE A 184 -27.01 -21.06 -34.11
CA PHE A 184 -26.79 -19.75 -34.73
C PHE A 184 -26.30 -18.78 -33.65
N GLY A 185 -24.98 -18.53 -33.62
CA GLY A 185 -24.31 -17.42 -32.91
C GLY A 185 -24.91 -17.00 -31.56
N SER A 186 -24.29 -17.46 -30.47
CA SER A 186 -24.63 -17.07 -29.10
C SER A 186 -24.59 -15.54 -28.92
N TRP A 187 -25.73 -14.92 -28.65
CA TRP A 187 -25.83 -13.54 -28.17
C TRP A 187 -25.95 -13.58 -26.65
N THR A 188 -24.94 -13.10 -25.93
CA THR A 188 -25.04 -12.90 -24.49
C THR A 188 -25.97 -11.72 -24.24
N ALA A 189 -27.16 -11.97 -23.69
CA ALA A 189 -27.97 -10.91 -23.10
C ALA A 189 -27.34 -10.56 -21.74
N ASP A 190 -26.64 -9.44 -21.66
CA ASP A 190 -26.21 -8.88 -20.38
C ASP A 190 -27.47 -8.33 -19.67
N SER A 191 -28.12 -9.21 -18.91
CA SER A 191 -29.21 -8.80 -18.02
C SER A 191 -28.56 -8.21 -16.77
N GLY A 192 -28.25 -6.92 -16.83
CA GLY A 192 -27.64 -6.17 -15.74
C GLY A 192 -28.45 -6.36 -14.46
N SER A 193 -27.89 -7.06 -13.49
CA SER A 193 -28.49 -7.18 -12.17
C SER A 193 -28.06 -6.01 -11.28
N SER A 194 -28.84 -5.72 -10.23
CA SER A 194 -28.58 -4.58 -9.35
C SER A 194 -27.12 -4.59 -8.86
N PRO A 195 -26.42 -3.44 -8.89
CA PRO A 195 -25.04 -3.37 -8.43
C PRO A 195 -24.94 -3.86 -6.98
N LEU A 196 -23.89 -4.63 -6.69
CA LEU A 196 -23.45 -4.81 -5.32
C LEU A 196 -22.81 -3.49 -4.90
N ILE A 197 -23.32 -2.87 -3.86
CA ILE A 197 -22.77 -1.63 -3.28
C ILE A 197 -22.50 -1.93 -1.82
N ASN A 198 -21.30 -1.60 -1.35
CA ASN A 198 -20.95 -1.70 0.06
C ASN A 198 -21.67 -0.61 0.85
N SER A 199 -22.12 -0.94 2.06
CA SER A 199 -22.57 0.09 3.00
C SER A 199 -21.38 0.93 3.46
N GLU A 200 -21.63 2.19 3.83
CA GLU A 200 -20.60 3.08 4.40
C GLU A 200 -19.88 2.43 5.60
N SER A 201 -20.62 1.66 6.41
CA SER A 201 -20.07 0.94 7.56
C SER A 201 -19.11 -0.18 7.15
N GLU A 202 -19.35 -0.86 6.02
CA GLU A 202 -18.45 -1.91 5.51
C GLU A 202 -17.16 -1.32 4.95
N ILE A 203 -17.26 -0.19 4.25
CA ILE A 203 -16.08 0.53 3.74
C ILE A 203 -15.25 1.04 4.92
N ALA A 204 -15.88 1.75 5.87
CA ALA A 204 -15.20 2.39 7.00
C ALA A 204 -14.44 1.42 7.91
N LYS A 205 -14.93 0.18 8.06
CA LYS A 205 -14.28 -0.88 8.84
C LYS A 205 -12.84 -1.15 8.37
N THR A 206 -12.68 -1.28 7.05
CA THR A 206 -11.37 -1.58 6.45
C THR A 206 -10.45 -0.36 6.33
N ALA A 207 -10.89 0.85 6.63
CA ALA A 207 -10.07 2.06 6.60
C ALA A 207 -9.18 2.19 7.84
N VAL A 208 -8.10 2.98 7.79
CA VAL A 208 -7.34 3.35 8.99
C VAL A 208 -8.17 4.34 9.82
N ALA A 209 -8.56 3.93 11.04
CA ALA A 209 -9.43 4.68 11.91
C ALA A 209 -8.71 5.85 12.60
N ASN A 210 -9.49 6.87 12.99
CA ASN A 210 -8.99 8.06 13.70
C ASN A 210 -7.78 8.70 13.00
N SER A 211 -7.84 8.80 11.67
CA SER A 211 -6.68 9.17 10.86
C SER A 211 -6.95 10.35 9.95
N ILE A 212 -5.84 10.99 9.54
CA ILE A 212 -5.77 11.95 8.44
C ILE A 212 -4.65 11.48 7.53
N SER A 213 -4.90 11.46 6.22
CA SER A 213 -3.92 11.08 5.21
C SER A 213 -3.66 12.21 4.21
N LEU A 214 -2.39 12.36 3.86
CA LEU A 214 -1.91 13.14 2.73
C LEU A 214 -1.45 12.15 1.67
N ARG A 215 -1.99 12.26 0.45
CA ARG A 215 -1.84 11.28 -0.63
C ARG A 215 -1.06 11.90 -1.79
N PHE A 216 -0.11 11.16 -2.33
CA PHE A 216 0.80 11.56 -3.40
C PHE A 216 0.84 10.52 -4.51
#